data_AF-A0A954ISE6-F1
#
_entry.id   AF-A0A954ISE6-F1
#
_cell.length_a   1.000
_cell.length_b   1.000
_cell.length_c   1.000
_cell.angle_alpha   90.00
_cell.angle_beta   90.00
_cell.angle_gamma   90.00
#
_symmetry.space_group_name_H-M   'P 1'
#
loop_
_entity.id
_entity.type
_entity.pdbx_description
1 polymer ?
#
loop_
_entity_poly.entity_id
_entity_poly.type
_entity_poly.pdbx_seq_one_letter_code
_entity_poly.pdbx_strand_id
1 'polypeptide(L)'
;MKITPHFLAHRGYTLIEMVAASLGASAVVVGLSSALFIAIQATKTSSTPTTARITGNDALGEILADLEFALFFSEQTATAVTFTVPDRDNDGNPETIRYAWSGTPGDPITRQYNGGSVVTFVEDVHVFQLDLPPIPPNLLVNGDMETGAVSPWETLSNVTLTPVLLPVHSGLWSLRASRLISNGGRHFRQNVTSHITNGATYHLSGWLRRETLDGSSTVSLQIEINTIENPKQVFALDPVVLQNTDFTKIEGDLTPTWSGTLQAAYWDASGTRTIYLDDAKLTLIPSSYKQLVGVNLQVSSDAQALLQSSVRLVNTPF
;
A
#
# COMPACT_ATOMS: atom_id res chain seq x y z
N MET A 1 -71.27 19.48 71.60
CA MET A 1 -70.71 18.70 70.48
C MET A 1 -69.37 18.16 70.92
N LYS A 2 -69.27 16.87 71.26
CA LYS A 2 -68.15 16.26 71.99
C LYS A 2 -67.31 15.47 70.99
N ILE A 3 -66.10 15.95 70.66
CA ILE A 3 -65.14 15.25 69.80
C ILE A 3 -64.43 14.23 70.68
N THR A 4 -64.66 12.94 70.45
CA THR A 4 -64.00 11.85 71.17
C THR A 4 -62.70 11.51 70.44
N PRO A 5 -61.52 11.73 71.04
CA PRO A 5 -60.26 11.32 70.42
C PRO A 5 -60.11 9.80 70.52
N HIS A 6 -60.15 9.11 69.38
CA HIS A 6 -59.71 7.72 69.30
C HIS A 6 -58.18 7.70 69.37
N PHE A 7 -57.65 7.47 70.58
CA PHE A 7 -56.26 7.09 70.75
C PHE A 7 -56.06 5.73 70.07
N LEU A 8 -55.56 5.75 68.84
CA LEU A 8 -55.07 4.55 68.17
C LEU A 8 -53.85 4.07 68.95
N ALA A 9 -54.03 2.97 69.69
CA ALA A 9 -52.94 2.31 70.41
C ALA A 9 -51.88 1.88 69.38
N HIS A 10 -50.73 2.56 69.39
CA HIS A 10 -49.61 2.22 68.54
C HIS A 10 -48.97 0.94 69.10
N ARG A 11 -49.11 -0.17 68.37
CA ARG A 11 -48.43 -1.43 68.70
C ARG A 11 -46.97 -1.29 68.29
N GLY A 12 -46.06 -1.32 69.26
CA GLY A 12 -44.63 -1.41 69.00
C GLY A 12 -44.26 -2.79 68.44
N TYR A 13 -43.32 -2.83 67.50
CA TYR A 13 -42.81 -4.07 66.94
C TYR A 13 -41.98 -4.82 67.98
N THR A 14 -42.11 -6.15 67.99
CA THR A 14 -41.29 -7.02 68.83
C THR A 14 -39.87 -7.12 68.31
N LEU A 15 -38.92 -7.41 69.20
CA LEU A 15 -37.49 -7.52 68.86
C LEU A 15 -37.25 -8.61 67.79
N ILE A 16 -38.06 -9.67 67.81
CA ILE A 16 -37.99 -10.74 66.81
C ILE A 16 -38.55 -10.33 65.43
N GLU A 17 -39.58 -9.47 65.39
CA GLU A 17 -40.08 -8.89 64.13
C GLU A 17 -39.05 -7.96 63.48
N MET A 18 -38.31 -7.16 64.27
CA MET A 18 -37.20 -6.33 63.76
C MET A 18 -36.06 -7.17 63.18
N VAL A 19 -35.72 -8.30 63.81
CA VAL A 19 -34.68 -9.21 63.29
C VAL A 19 -35.15 -9.90 62.01
N ALA A 20 -36.39 -10.40 61.97
CA ALA A 20 -36.95 -11.01 60.76
C ALA A 20 -37.05 -10.01 59.60
N ALA A 21 -37.49 -8.76 59.88
CA ALA A 21 -37.57 -7.71 58.88
C ALA A 21 -36.19 -7.29 58.35
N SER A 22 -35.18 -7.19 59.22
CA SER A 22 -33.81 -6.82 58.79
C SER A 22 -33.13 -7.92 57.95
N LEU A 23 -33.35 -9.19 58.27
CA LEU A 23 -32.90 -10.32 57.45
C LEU A 23 -33.63 -10.38 56.09
N GLY A 24 -34.94 -10.11 56.07
CA GLY A 24 -35.69 -10.01 54.82
C GLY A 24 -35.21 -8.87 53.94
N ALA A 25 -34.98 -7.69 54.53
CA ALA A 25 -34.50 -6.52 53.81
C ALA A 25 -33.09 -6.73 53.23
N SER A 26 -32.18 -7.38 53.98
CA SER A 26 -30.82 -7.64 53.48
C SER A 26 -30.83 -8.62 52.29
N ALA A 27 -31.65 -9.66 52.33
CA ALA A 27 -31.81 -10.59 51.21
C ALA A 27 -32.32 -9.87 49.94
N VAL A 28 -33.29 -8.96 50.08
CA VAL A 28 -33.81 -8.17 48.96
C VAL A 28 -32.74 -7.23 48.38
N VAL A 29 -31.95 -6.57 49.24
CA VAL A 29 -30.87 -5.67 48.79
C VAL A 29 -29.81 -6.45 48.00
N VAL A 30 -29.39 -7.62 48.48
CA VAL A 30 -28.43 -8.48 47.75
C VAL A 30 -28.99 -8.92 46.39
N GLY A 31 -30.27 -9.31 46.35
CA GLY A 31 -30.95 -9.66 45.10
C GLY A 31 -30.99 -8.50 44.10
N LEU A 32 -31.32 -7.28 44.57
CA LEU A 32 -31.33 -6.08 43.75
C LEU A 32 -29.93 -5.69 43.26
N SER A 33 -28.90 -5.80 44.11
CA SER A 33 -27.51 -5.56 43.70
C SER A 33 -27.06 -6.52 42.60
N SER A 34 -27.46 -7.80 42.67
CA SER A 34 -27.16 -8.79 41.63
C SER A 34 -27.91 -8.48 40.33
N ALA A 35 -29.21 -8.17 40.40
CA ALA A 35 -29.99 -7.80 39.23
C ALA A 35 -29.45 -6.54 38.54
N LEU A 36 -29.03 -5.53 39.32
CA LEU A 36 -28.42 -4.31 38.80
C LEU A 36 -27.05 -4.59 38.16
N PHE A 37 -26.25 -5.48 38.74
CA PHE A 37 -24.97 -5.89 38.15
C PHE A 37 -25.18 -6.57 36.79
N ILE A 38 -26.16 -7.49 36.67
CA ILE A 38 -26.50 -8.14 35.41
C ILE A 38 -27.03 -7.12 34.39
N ALA A 39 -27.88 -6.18 34.83
CA ALA A 39 -28.39 -5.12 33.96
C ALA A 39 -27.26 -4.20 33.44
N ILE A 40 -26.33 -3.77 34.31
CA ILE A 40 -25.17 -2.97 33.93
C ILE A 40 -24.29 -3.74 32.94
N GLN A 41 -24.05 -5.01 33.20
CA GLN A 41 -23.24 -5.85 32.32
C GLN A 41 -23.93 -6.07 30.96
N ALA A 42 -25.25 -6.20 30.93
CA ALA A 42 -26.04 -6.28 29.69
C ALA A 42 -26.06 -4.94 28.92
N THR A 43 -25.92 -3.80 29.61
CA THR A 43 -25.82 -2.47 28.98
C THR A 43 -24.41 -2.12 28.50
N LYS A 44 -23.39 -2.93 28.75
CA LYS A 44 -22.07 -2.77 28.11
C LYS A 44 -22.19 -3.16 26.64
N THR A 45 -22.76 -2.24 25.85
CA THR A 45 -23.01 -2.38 24.41
C THR A 45 -21.73 -2.32 23.57
N SER A 46 -20.61 -1.92 24.17
CA SER A 46 -19.31 -1.79 23.52
C SER A 46 -18.76 -3.10 22.96
N SER A 47 -19.29 -4.26 23.36
CA SER A 47 -18.87 -5.58 22.86
C SER A 47 -20.02 -6.41 22.30
N THR A 48 -21.12 -5.80 21.86
CA THR A 48 -22.16 -6.60 21.19
C THR A 48 -21.72 -6.97 19.78
N PRO A 49 -22.05 -8.18 19.28
CA PRO A 49 -21.76 -8.57 17.89
C PRO A 49 -22.29 -7.58 16.85
N THR A 50 -23.39 -6.88 17.15
CA THR A 50 -23.95 -5.84 16.28
C THR A 50 -23.06 -4.61 16.21
N THR A 51 -22.56 -4.10 17.34
CA THR A 51 -21.62 -2.97 17.37
C THR A 51 -20.35 -3.32 16.59
N ALA A 52 -19.77 -4.49 16.88
CA ALA A 52 -18.56 -4.96 16.20
C ALA A 52 -18.75 -5.06 14.68
N ARG A 53 -19.93 -5.52 14.22
CA ARG A 53 -20.26 -5.59 12.80
C ARG A 53 -20.42 -4.22 12.15
N ILE A 54 -21.02 -3.24 12.83
CA ILE A 54 -21.14 -1.86 12.32
C ILE A 54 -19.76 -1.23 12.21
N THR A 55 -18.96 -1.29 13.28
CA THR A 55 -17.58 -0.78 13.29
C THR A 55 -16.72 -1.43 12.21
N GLY A 56 -16.82 -2.75 12.04
CA GLY A 56 -16.13 -3.47 10.98
C GLY A 56 -16.57 -3.04 9.58
N ASN A 57 -17.86 -2.85 9.34
CA ASN A 57 -18.35 -2.38 8.04
C ASN A 57 -17.91 -0.95 7.73
N ASP A 58 -17.94 -0.05 8.72
CA ASP A 58 -17.51 1.34 8.53
C ASP A 58 -16.03 1.39 8.18
N ALA A 59 -15.20 0.64 8.91
CA ALA A 59 -13.77 0.55 8.67
C ALA A 59 -13.43 -0.11 7.32
N LEU A 60 -14.16 -1.18 6.96
CA LEU A 60 -14.03 -1.83 5.67
C LEU A 60 -14.38 -0.86 4.54
N GLY A 61 -15.45 -0.08 4.70
CA GLY A 61 -15.84 0.95 3.74
C GLY A 61 -14.77 2.01 3.53
N GLU A 62 -14.15 2.49 4.60
CA GLU A 62 -13.08 3.49 4.52
C GLU A 62 -11.79 2.93 3.93
N ILE A 63 -11.37 1.70 4.29
CA ILE A 63 -10.22 1.04 3.66
C ILE A 63 -10.45 0.88 2.15
N LEU A 64 -11.65 0.43 1.75
CA LEU A 64 -11.98 0.25 0.33
C LEU A 64 -12.05 1.58 -0.42
N ALA A 65 -12.60 2.63 0.19
CA ALA A 65 -12.61 3.96 -0.39
C ALA A 65 -11.18 4.49 -0.59
N ASP A 66 -10.27 4.25 0.36
CA ASP A 66 -8.86 4.62 0.18
C ASP A 66 -8.20 3.82 -0.95
N LEU A 67 -8.42 2.51 -0.98
CA LEU A 67 -7.87 1.63 -2.01
C LEU A 67 -8.41 1.93 -3.41
N GLU A 68 -9.68 2.33 -3.54
CA GLU A 68 -10.30 2.68 -4.82
C GLU A 68 -9.50 3.73 -5.60
N PHE A 69 -8.96 4.71 -4.87
CA PHE A 69 -8.17 5.81 -5.39
C PHE A 69 -6.66 5.59 -5.27
N ALA A 70 -6.20 4.38 -4.90
CA ALA A 70 -4.77 4.11 -4.86
C ALA A 70 -4.13 4.36 -6.24
N LEU A 71 -2.98 5.04 -6.24
CA LEU A 71 -2.16 5.31 -7.41
C LEU A 71 -1.01 4.30 -7.51
N PHE A 72 -0.31 4.08 -6.41
CA PHE A 72 0.86 3.21 -6.34
C PHE A 72 0.94 2.50 -5.00
N PHE A 73 1.38 1.23 -4.99
CA PHE A 73 1.62 0.47 -3.77
C PHE A 73 3.11 0.36 -3.48
N SER A 74 3.55 0.81 -2.31
CA SER A 74 4.94 0.71 -1.86
C SER A 74 5.18 -0.45 -0.89
N GLU A 75 4.13 -0.96 -0.23
CA GLU A 75 4.17 -2.13 0.65
C GLU A 75 2.92 -2.97 0.43
N GLN A 76 3.11 -4.28 0.26
CA GLN A 76 2.02 -5.26 0.24
C GLN A 76 2.49 -6.52 0.96
N THR A 77 1.93 -6.75 2.15
CA THR A 77 2.16 -7.96 2.92
C THR A 77 0.82 -8.55 3.37
N ALA A 78 0.84 -9.73 3.99
CA ALA A 78 -0.37 -10.34 4.51
C ALA A 78 -1.07 -9.49 5.59
N THR A 79 -0.34 -8.60 6.26
CA THR A 79 -0.85 -7.83 7.41
C THR A 79 -0.66 -6.32 7.30
N ALA A 80 -0.08 -5.82 6.21
CA ALA A 80 0.11 -4.40 5.98
C ALA A 80 0.05 -4.03 4.50
N VAL A 81 -0.47 -2.84 4.23
CA VAL A 81 -0.45 -2.22 2.90
C VAL A 81 -0.10 -0.75 3.04
N THR A 82 0.82 -0.29 2.19
CA THR A 82 1.14 1.14 2.02
C THR A 82 0.94 1.52 0.57
N PHE A 83 0.19 2.58 0.34
CA PHE A 83 -0.10 3.10 -0.99
C PHE A 83 -0.21 4.61 -0.99
N THR A 84 -0.07 5.20 -2.18
CA THR A 84 -0.32 6.62 -2.40
C THR A 84 -1.71 6.85 -2.99
N VAL A 85 -2.34 7.96 -2.64
CA VAL A 85 -3.60 8.44 -3.18
C VAL A 85 -3.40 9.84 -3.78
N PRO A 86 -4.27 10.32 -4.69
CA PRO A 86 -4.23 11.71 -5.14
C PRO A 86 -4.39 12.66 -3.97
N ASP A 87 -3.74 13.82 -4.08
CA ASP A 87 -3.83 14.94 -3.14
C ASP A 87 -5.28 15.24 -2.71
N ARG A 88 -5.57 15.03 -1.43
CA ARG A 88 -6.87 15.23 -0.77
C ARG A 88 -6.91 16.49 0.09
N ASP A 89 -5.77 16.96 0.59
CA ASP A 89 -5.67 18.17 1.40
C ASP A 89 -5.28 19.44 0.63
N ASN A 90 -5.04 19.28 -0.68
CA ASN A 90 -4.74 20.32 -1.65
C ASN A 90 -3.41 21.05 -1.36
N ASP A 91 -2.40 20.32 -0.86
CA ASP A 91 -1.04 20.83 -0.65
C ASP A 91 -0.11 20.67 -1.88
N GLY A 92 -0.60 20.00 -2.92
CA GLY A 92 0.11 19.73 -4.17
C GLY A 92 0.86 18.40 -4.20
N ASN A 93 0.82 17.60 -3.13
CA ASN A 93 1.53 16.33 -3.02
C ASN A 93 0.55 15.16 -2.83
N PRO A 94 0.76 14.02 -3.52
CA PRO A 94 0.02 12.79 -3.23
C PRO A 94 0.24 12.31 -1.79
N GLU A 95 -0.79 11.81 -1.13
CA GLU A 95 -0.65 11.31 0.23
C GLU A 95 -0.33 9.83 0.30
N THR A 96 0.43 9.45 1.32
CA THR A 96 0.79 8.07 1.62
C THR A 96 -0.06 7.58 2.79
N ILE A 97 -0.82 6.51 2.57
CA ILE A 97 -1.65 5.87 3.59
C ILE A 97 -1.09 4.47 3.85
N ARG A 98 -0.90 4.14 5.13
CA ARG A 98 -0.51 2.81 5.57
C ARG A 98 -1.56 2.22 6.51
N TYR A 99 -2.07 1.06 6.19
CA TYR A 99 -2.86 0.22 7.08
C TYR A 99 -2.01 -0.97 7.54
N ALA A 100 -1.98 -1.24 8.84
CA ALA A 100 -1.20 -2.35 9.38
C ALA A 100 -1.87 -3.03 10.57
N TRP A 101 -1.74 -4.35 10.60
CA TRP A 101 -2.17 -5.24 11.68
C TRP A 101 -0.98 -6.11 12.10
N SER A 102 -0.93 -6.53 13.37
CA SER A 102 0.18 -7.35 13.87
C SER A 102 0.13 -8.80 13.41
N GLY A 103 -1.03 -9.27 12.94
CA GLY A 103 -1.30 -10.69 12.70
C GLY A 103 -1.82 -11.45 13.94
N THR A 104 -1.89 -10.79 15.10
CA THR A 104 -2.36 -11.42 16.35
C THR A 104 -3.85 -11.10 16.56
N PRO A 105 -4.72 -12.12 16.73
CA PRO A 105 -6.13 -11.88 17.02
C PRO A 105 -6.33 -11.04 18.29
N GLY A 106 -7.18 -10.01 18.18
CA GLY A 106 -7.46 -9.03 19.23
C GLY A 106 -6.63 -7.75 19.11
N ASP A 107 -5.52 -7.76 18.37
CA ASP A 107 -4.73 -6.55 18.14
C ASP A 107 -5.45 -5.61 17.16
N PRO A 108 -5.24 -4.28 17.29
CA PRO A 108 -5.89 -3.32 16.42
C PRO A 108 -5.29 -3.30 15.01
N ILE A 109 -6.11 -2.91 14.02
CA ILE A 109 -5.59 -2.30 12.79
C ILE A 109 -5.21 -0.87 13.12
N THR A 110 -4.05 -0.45 12.65
CA THR A 110 -3.55 0.92 12.74
C THR A 110 -3.53 1.56 11.36
N ARG A 111 -3.70 2.89 11.33
CA ARG A 111 -3.58 3.74 10.14
C ARG A 111 -2.50 4.79 10.37
N GLN A 112 -1.71 5.06 9.35
CA GLN A 112 -0.73 6.14 9.33
C GLN A 112 -0.89 6.96 8.05
N TYR A 113 -0.87 8.27 8.19
CA TYR A 113 -1.04 9.22 7.08
C TYR A 113 0.24 10.05 6.91
N ASN A 114 0.81 10.11 5.71
CA ASN A 114 2.01 10.89 5.36
C ASN A 114 3.20 10.69 6.31
N GLY A 115 3.40 9.46 6.79
CA GLY A 115 4.46 9.14 7.76
C GLY A 115 4.27 9.76 9.15
N GLY A 116 3.10 10.34 9.44
CA GLY A 116 2.76 10.96 10.72
C GLY A 116 2.53 9.96 11.86
N SER A 117 1.84 10.40 12.91
CA SER A 117 1.51 9.53 14.05
C SER A 117 0.64 8.35 13.63
N VAL A 118 0.98 7.17 14.14
CA VAL A 118 0.17 5.96 13.97
C VAL A 118 -1.06 6.05 14.88
N VAL A 119 -2.24 5.87 14.30
CA VAL A 119 -3.52 5.93 15.02
C VAL A 119 -4.21 4.57 14.96
N THR A 120 -4.81 4.15 16.07
CA THR A 120 -5.70 2.98 16.09
C THR A 120 -6.91 3.26 15.20
N PHE A 121 -7.07 2.44 14.17
CA PHE A 121 -8.15 2.57 13.21
C PHE A 121 -9.36 1.71 13.61
N VAL A 122 -9.11 0.45 13.94
CA VAL A 122 -10.12 -0.50 14.45
C VAL A 122 -9.51 -1.35 15.54
N GLU A 123 -10.19 -1.46 16.67
CA GLU A 123 -9.78 -2.33 17.79
C GLU A 123 -10.28 -3.76 17.61
N ASP A 124 -9.70 -4.70 18.38
CA ASP A 124 -10.20 -6.07 18.53
C ASP A 124 -10.27 -6.87 17.21
N VAL A 125 -9.31 -6.66 16.31
CA VAL A 125 -9.32 -7.31 15.00
C VAL A 125 -8.81 -8.73 15.10
N HIS A 126 -9.62 -9.68 14.62
CA HIS A 126 -9.32 -11.11 14.67
C HIS A 126 -8.85 -11.66 13.32
N VAL A 127 -9.34 -11.08 12.24
CA VAL A 127 -8.93 -11.39 10.87
C VAL A 127 -8.80 -10.09 10.11
N PHE A 128 -7.63 -9.86 9.54
CA PHE A 128 -7.41 -8.86 8.51
C PHE A 128 -6.61 -9.51 7.40
N GLN A 129 -7.21 -9.60 6.22
CA GLN A 129 -6.55 -10.15 5.05
C GLN A 129 -6.86 -9.29 3.83
N LEU A 130 -5.80 -8.95 3.12
CA LEU A 130 -5.85 -8.24 1.85
C LEU A 130 -5.56 -9.24 0.73
N ASP A 131 -6.51 -9.38 -0.20
CA ASP A 131 -6.33 -10.09 -1.46
C ASP A 131 -5.99 -9.05 -2.54
N LEU A 132 -4.75 -8.59 -2.49
CA LEU A 132 -4.18 -7.66 -3.45
C LEU A 132 -3.57 -8.45 -4.61
N PRO A 133 -3.69 -7.97 -5.86
CA PRO A 133 -2.92 -8.51 -6.96
C PRO A 133 -1.42 -8.42 -6.64
N PRO A 134 -0.63 -9.48 -6.84
CA PRO A 134 0.78 -9.49 -6.47
C PRO A 134 1.54 -8.39 -7.23
N ILE A 135 2.40 -7.60 -6.57
CA ILE A 135 3.23 -6.63 -7.30
C ILE A 135 4.03 -7.37 -8.39
N PRO A 136 3.90 -7.00 -9.68
CA PRO A 136 4.69 -7.63 -10.73
C PRO A 136 6.19 -7.48 -10.41
N PRO A 137 6.98 -8.56 -10.49
CA PRO A 137 8.40 -8.48 -10.19
C PRO A 137 9.10 -7.57 -11.19
N ASN A 138 10.13 -6.85 -10.74
CA ASN A 138 11.03 -6.16 -11.66
C ASN A 138 11.75 -7.21 -12.51
N LEU A 139 11.60 -7.10 -13.83
CA LEU A 139 12.20 -7.99 -14.82
C LEU A 139 13.65 -7.62 -15.10
N LEU A 140 14.11 -6.46 -14.59
CA LEU A 140 15.52 -6.10 -14.58
C LEU A 140 16.21 -6.70 -13.36
N VAL A 141 17.42 -7.20 -13.58
CA VAL A 141 18.33 -7.66 -12.52
C VAL A 141 19.21 -6.50 -12.10
N ASN A 142 19.34 -6.26 -10.80
CA ASN A 142 20.07 -5.10 -10.25
C ASN A 142 19.56 -3.77 -10.84
N GLY A 143 18.24 -3.63 -10.93
CA GLY A 143 17.57 -2.41 -11.39
C GLY A 143 17.74 -1.23 -10.43
N ASP A 144 17.80 -1.54 -9.13
CA ASP A 144 18.07 -0.63 -8.01
C ASP A 144 19.56 -0.35 -7.79
N MET A 145 20.47 -0.98 -8.55
CA MET A 145 21.92 -0.78 -8.50
C MET A 145 22.64 -1.15 -7.19
N GLU A 146 21.92 -1.62 -6.17
CA GLU A 146 22.42 -1.82 -4.81
C GLU A 146 23.47 -2.93 -4.65
N THR A 147 23.68 -3.77 -5.67
CA THR A 147 24.79 -4.74 -5.65
C THR A 147 26.16 -4.07 -5.84
N GLY A 148 26.21 -2.79 -6.25
CA GLY A 148 27.45 -2.09 -6.57
C GLY A 148 28.21 -2.70 -7.76
N ALA A 149 27.53 -3.50 -8.60
CA ALA A 149 28.11 -4.18 -9.75
C ALA A 149 27.56 -3.63 -11.08
N VAL A 150 28.39 -3.63 -12.13
CA VAL A 150 27.95 -3.32 -13.49
C VAL A 150 27.13 -4.47 -14.06
N SER A 151 27.53 -5.72 -13.86
CA SER A 151 26.77 -6.87 -14.35
C SER A 151 25.38 -6.94 -13.68
N PRO A 152 24.29 -7.21 -14.43
CA PRO A 152 24.23 -7.68 -15.82
C PRO A 152 24.00 -6.57 -16.87
N TRP A 153 24.26 -5.31 -16.53
CA TRP A 153 24.19 -4.22 -17.48
C TRP A 153 25.29 -4.36 -18.55
N GLU A 154 24.89 -4.23 -19.82
CA GLU A 154 25.79 -4.41 -20.95
C GLU A 154 26.58 -3.12 -21.21
N THR A 155 27.91 -3.25 -21.24
CA THR A 155 28.79 -2.17 -21.71
C THR A 155 28.73 -2.07 -23.22
N LEU A 156 28.17 -0.98 -23.72
CA LEU A 156 28.09 -0.69 -25.14
C LEU A 156 29.39 -0.08 -25.68
N SER A 157 29.63 -0.19 -26.99
CA SER A 157 30.78 0.46 -27.62
C SER A 157 30.78 1.96 -27.33
N ASN A 158 31.92 2.48 -26.85
CA ASN A 158 32.13 3.88 -26.44
C ASN A 158 31.34 4.34 -25.21
N VAL A 159 30.80 3.41 -24.42
CA VAL A 159 30.17 3.70 -23.12
C VAL A 159 30.91 2.95 -22.02
N THR A 160 31.33 3.68 -21.00
CA THR A 160 31.87 3.12 -19.77
C THR A 160 30.79 3.18 -18.69
N LEU A 161 30.42 2.03 -18.15
CA LEU A 161 29.53 1.91 -16.99
C LEU A 161 30.36 1.83 -15.71
N THR A 162 29.97 2.56 -14.68
CA THR A 162 30.66 2.58 -13.40
C THR A 162 29.65 2.77 -12.27
N PRO A 163 29.56 1.85 -11.30
CA PRO A 163 28.76 2.06 -10.10
C PRO A 163 29.39 3.17 -9.27
N VAL A 164 28.58 4.09 -8.78
CA VAL A 164 29.03 5.25 -7.98
C VAL A 164 28.21 5.39 -6.72
N LEU A 165 28.83 5.90 -5.65
CA LEU A 165 28.14 6.17 -4.37
C LEU A 165 27.41 7.52 -4.37
N LEU A 166 27.81 8.45 -5.25
CA LEU A 166 27.18 9.75 -5.41
C LEU A 166 27.31 10.21 -6.87
N PRO A 167 26.26 10.86 -7.42
CA PRO A 167 24.93 11.02 -6.83
C PRO A 167 24.12 9.70 -6.84
N VAL A 168 23.20 9.56 -5.90
CA VAL A 168 22.27 8.42 -5.76
C VAL A 168 20.86 8.95 -5.55
N HIS A 169 19.84 8.28 -6.09
CA HIS A 169 18.44 8.62 -5.87
C HIS A 169 17.94 7.97 -4.57
N SER A 170 18.14 6.66 -4.44
CA SER A 170 17.83 5.91 -3.23
C SER A 170 18.87 4.81 -2.98
N GLY A 171 18.99 4.32 -1.75
CA GLY A 171 20.00 3.32 -1.43
C GLY A 171 21.43 3.89 -1.38
N LEU A 172 22.41 3.09 -1.79
CA LEU A 172 23.84 3.39 -1.72
C LEU A 172 24.48 3.62 -3.07
N TRP A 173 23.95 3.03 -4.14
CA TRP A 173 24.62 3.00 -5.43
C TRP A 173 23.73 3.54 -6.54
N SER A 174 24.33 4.24 -7.49
CA SER A 174 23.72 4.45 -8.81
C SER A 174 24.69 4.01 -9.91
N LEU A 175 24.20 3.86 -11.13
CA LEU A 175 25.03 3.49 -12.26
C LEU A 175 25.31 4.71 -13.13
N ARG A 176 26.59 5.10 -13.21
CA ARG A 176 27.07 6.16 -14.10
C ARG A 176 27.44 5.56 -15.45
N ALA A 177 26.89 6.11 -16.54
CA ALA A 177 27.32 5.84 -17.90
C ALA A 177 28.03 7.07 -18.46
N SER A 178 29.33 6.98 -18.74
CA SER A 178 30.06 8.02 -19.47
C SER A 178 30.33 7.62 -20.91
N ARG A 179 30.04 8.52 -21.83
CA ARG A 179 30.24 8.33 -23.27
C ARG A 179 31.33 9.26 -23.79
N LEU A 180 32.19 8.74 -24.68
CA LEU A 180 33.32 9.49 -25.25
C LEU A 180 32.93 10.46 -26.38
N ILE A 181 31.75 10.30 -26.99
CA ILE A 181 31.27 11.11 -28.12
C ILE A 181 29.90 11.71 -27.83
N SER A 182 29.66 12.94 -28.29
CA SER A 182 28.41 13.70 -28.05
C SER A 182 27.24 13.27 -28.94
N ASN A 183 27.47 12.39 -29.92
CA ASN A 183 26.42 11.94 -30.82
C ASN A 183 25.55 10.95 -30.04
N GLY A 184 24.26 11.28 -29.87
CA GLY A 184 23.33 10.58 -28.99
C GLY A 184 23.27 9.06 -29.20
N GLY A 185 22.70 8.34 -28.23
CA GLY A 185 22.48 6.90 -28.33
C GLY A 185 22.33 6.24 -26.97
N ARG A 186 22.41 4.91 -26.96
CA ARG A 186 22.14 4.06 -25.79
C ARG A 186 23.26 4.18 -24.75
N HIS A 187 22.88 4.33 -23.49
CA HIS A 187 23.80 4.40 -22.36
C HIS A 187 23.71 3.15 -21.51
N PHE A 188 22.49 2.84 -21.08
CA PHE A 188 22.21 1.66 -20.28
C PHE A 188 21.49 0.64 -21.16
N ARG A 189 21.86 -0.62 -20.97
CA ARG A 189 21.26 -1.74 -21.68
C ARG A 189 21.23 -2.96 -20.77
N GLN A 190 20.10 -3.66 -20.78
CA GLN A 190 20.02 -5.00 -20.23
C GLN A 190 19.21 -5.90 -21.15
N ASN A 191 19.68 -7.13 -21.34
CA ASN A 191 18.97 -8.13 -22.12
C ASN A 191 17.71 -8.59 -21.36
N VAL A 192 16.56 -8.46 -22.00
CA VAL A 192 15.24 -8.84 -21.45
C VAL A 192 14.52 -9.84 -22.36
N THR A 193 15.25 -10.49 -23.28
CA THR A 193 14.70 -11.39 -24.31
C THR A 193 13.76 -12.45 -23.74
N SER A 194 14.12 -13.06 -22.62
CA SER A 194 13.31 -14.10 -21.96
C SER A 194 12.04 -13.58 -21.26
N HIS A 195 11.87 -12.27 -21.15
CA HIS A 195 10.79 -11.64 -20.39
C HIS A 195 9.77 -10.93 -21.29
N ILE A 196 10.09 -10.71 -22.57
CA ILE A 196 9.24 -9.95 -23.49
C ILE A 196 8.34 -10.87 -24.33
N THR A 197 7.05 -10.56 -24.34
CA THR A 197 5.99 -11.27 -25.08
C THR A 197 5.33 -10.32 -26.07
N ASN A 198 5.07 -10.80 -27.28
CA ASN A 198 4.53 -9.99 -28.37
C ASN A 198 3.11 -9.48 -28.02
N GLY A 199 2.92 -8.15 -28.07
CA GLY A 199 1.65 -7.51 -27.76
C GLY A 199 1.30 -7.44 -26.27
N ALA A 200 2.19 -7.89 -25.37
CA ALA A 200 2.04 -7.62 -23.95
C ALA A 200 2.44 -6.17 -23.62
N THR A 201 1.77 -5.57 -22.64
CA THR A 201 2.10 -4.23 -22.16
C THR A 201 3.07 -4.31 -21.00
N TYR A 202 4.08 -3.45 -21.02
CA TYR A 202 5.10 -3.34 -19.98
C TYR A 202 5.14 -1.92 -19.45
N HIS A 203 5.22 -1.77 -18.14
CA HIS A 203 5.53 -0.50 -17.51
C HIS A 203 7.05 -0.37 -17.38
N LEU A 204 7.58 0.76 -17.83
CA LEU A 204 8.99 1.10 -17.71
C LEU A 204 9.11 2.29 -16.77
N SER A 205 10.08 2.26 -15.87
CA SER A 205 10.47 3.46 -15.14
C SER A 205 11.96 3.47 -14.79
N GLY A 206 12.46 4.66 -14.43
CA GLY A 206 13.81 4.83 -13.89
C GLY A 206 14.04 6.27 -13.48
N TRP A 207 14.95 6.47 -12.54
CA TRP A 207 15.39 7.78 -12.10
C TRP A 207 16.71 8.11 -12.78
N LEU A 208 16.74 9.21 -13.53
CA LEU A 208 17.93 9.61 -14.28
C LEU A 208 18.36 11.03 -13.95
N ARG A 209 19.67 11.23 -13.92
CA ARG A 209 20.30 12.54 -13.69
C ARG A 209 21.44 12.72 -14.67
N ARG A 210 21.65 13.93 -15.19
CA ARG A 210 22.86 14.22 -16.00
C ARG A 210 23.99 14.74 -15.12
N GLU A 211 25.24 14.49 -15.54
CA GLU A 211 26.42 14.96 -14.81
C GLU A 211 26.71 16.44 -15.03
N THR A 212 26.69 16.90 -16.29
CA THR A 212 27.16 18.24 -16.67
C THR A 212 26.04 19.15 -17.14
N LEU A 213 26.26 20.47 -17.01
CA LEU A 213 25.31 21.53 -17.40
C LEU A 213 25.29 21.83 -18.91
N ASP A 214 26.18 21.23 -19.70
CA ASP A 214 26.42 21.67 -21.06
C ASP A 214 25.45 21.04 -22.07
N GLY A 215 24.56 21.88 -22.61
CA GLY A 215 23.51 21.50 -23.55
C GLY A 215 22.26 20.97 -22.87
N SER A 216 21.25 20.60 -23.67
CA SER A 216 20.09 19.83 -23.21
C SER A 216 20.39 18.34 -23.43
N SER A 217 20.15 17.53 -22.41
CA SER A 217 20.17 16.07 -22.52
C SER A 217 18.74 15.57 -22.43
N THR A 218 18.12 15.33 -23.59
CA THR A 218 16.89 14.56 -23.64
C THR A 218 17.22 13.08 -23.50
N VAL A 219 16.45 12.38 -22.67
CA VAL A 219 16.57 10.95 -22.45
C VAL A 219 15.22 10.29 -22.62
N SER A 220 15.21 9.09 -23.20
CA SER A 220 14.02 8.26 -23.31
C SER A 220 14.35 6.82 -22.89
N LEU A 221 13.41 6.17 -22.21
CA LEU A 221 13.43 4.74 -21.94
C LEU A 221 12.74 4.00 -23.09
N GLN A 222 13.29 2.86 -23.47
CA GLN A 222 12.81 2.13 -24.64
C GLN A 222 13.01 0.62 -24.51
N ILE A 223 12.23 -0.13 -25.29
CA ILE A 223 12.46 -1.54 -25.59
C ILE A 223 12.91 -1.64 -27.05
N GLU A 224 14.11 -2.19 -27.29
CA GLU A 224 14.55 -2.62 -28.62
C GLU A 224 14.21 -4.09 -28.82
N ILE A 225 13.56 -4.40 -29.94
CA ILE A 225 13.25 -5.76 -30.39
C ILE A 225 14.03 -6.06 -31.67
N ASN A 226 14.74 -7.19 -31.68
CA ASN A 226 15.40 -7.71 -32.87
C ASN A 226 14.73 -9.01 -33.29
N THR A 227 14.24 -9.07 -34.53
CA THR A 227 13.70 -10.29 -35.13
C THR A 227 14.52 -10.69 -36.36
N ILE A 228 14.37 -11.93 -36.81
CA ILE A 228 15.05 -12.43 -38.03
C ILE A 228 14.64 -11.59 -39.25
N GLU A 229 13.36 -11.23 -39.31
CA GLU A 229 12.70 -10.63 -40.46
C GLU A 229 12.79 -9.11 -40.46
N ASN A 230 12.84 -8.49 -39.27
CA ASN A 230 12.97 -7.06 -39.09
C ASN A 230 13.98 -6.76 -37.99
N PRO A 231 15.27 -6.66 -38.34
CA PRO A 231 16.29 -6.33 -37.36
C PRO A 231 16.04 -4.92 -36.84
N LYS A 232 15.98 -4.78 -35.51
CA LYS A 232 15.92 -3.51 -34.77
C LYS A 232 14.63 -2.69 -34.97
N GLN A 233 13.65 -3.00 -34.13
CA GLN A 233 12.45 -2.21 -33.86
C GLN A 233 12.61 -1.54 -32.49
N VAL A 234 12.26 -0.26 -32.35
CA VAL A 234 12.41 0.48 -31.09
C VAL A 234 11.06 1.04 -30.67
N PHE A 235 10.65 0.73 -29.44
CA PHE A 235 9.47 1.26 -28.78
C PHE A 235 9.97 2.15 -27.65
N ALA A 236 9.65 3.43 -27.67
CA ALA A 236 10.25 4.40 -26.75
C ALA A 236 9.17 5.26 -26.09
N LEU A 237 9.41 5.65 -24.84
CA LEU A 237 8.63 6.68 -24.16
C LEU A 237 8.95 8.07 -24.71
N ASP A 238 8.11 9.05 -24.40
CA ASP A 238 8.38 10.44 -24.76
C ASP A 238 9.70 10.92 -24.11
N PRO A 239 10.57 11.62 -24.87
CA PRO A 239 11.85 12.09 -24.32
C PRO A 239 11.64 13.16 -23.23
N VAL A 240 12.40 13.03 -22.13
CA VAL A 240 12.39 13.96 -21.00
C VAL A 240 13.73 14.70 -20.92
N VAL A 241 13.70 16.00 -20.62
CA VAL A 241 14.90 16.81 -20.39
C VAL A 241 15.40 16.57 -18.98
N LEU A 242 16.62 16.05 -18.82
CA LEU A 242 17.20 15.80 -17.51
C LEU A 242 17.77 17.06 -16.85
N GLN A 243 17.59 17.15 -15.54
CA GLN A 243 18.29 18.11 -14.69
C GLN A 243 19.61 17.54 -14.18
N ASN A 244 20.54 18.42 -13.82
CA ASN A 244 21.84 18.02 -13.25
C ASN A 244 21.89 18.19 -11.72
N THR A 245 20.89 18.84 -11.11
CA THR A 245 20.79 19.02 -9.66
C THR A 245 20.17 17.80 -9.01
N ASP A 246 19.11 17.27 -9.62
CA ASP A 246 18.26 16.23 -9.06
C ASP A 246 17.98 15.12 -10.09
N PHE A 247 17.59 13.95 -9.59
CA PHE A 247 17.08 12.88 -10.42
C PHE A 247 15.69 13.24 -10.96
N THR A 248 15.47 12.93 -12.23
CA THR A 248 14.19 13.07 -12.92
C THR A 248 13.64 11.68 -13.20
N LYS A 249 12.43 11.40 -12.72
CA LYS A 249 11.75 10.14 -13.04
C LYS A 249 11.28 10.17 -14.49
N ILE A 250 11.55 9.10 -15.22
CA ILE A 250 10.95 8.82 -16.52
C ILE A 250 10.14 7.54 -16.36
N GLU A 251 8.86 7.56 -16.74
CA GLU A 251 8.02 6.36 -16.68
C GLU A 251 6.91 6.37 -17.73
N GLY A 252 6.39 5.19 -18.03
CA GLY A 252 5.25 5.01 -18.92
C GLY A 252 5.16 3.58 -19.46
N ASP A 253 4.09 3.34 -20.22
CA ASP A 253 3.73 2.00 -20.68
C ASP A 253 4.06 1.81 -22.16
N LEU A 254 4.62 0.65 -22.50
CA LEU A 254 4.92 0.24 -23.87
C LEU A 254 4.28 -1.10 -24.18
N THR A 255 3.66 -1.20 -25.36
CA THR A 255 3.12 -2.47 -25.89
C THR A 255 3.88 -2.84 -27.16
N PRO A 256 5.10 -3.40 -27.05
CA PRO A 256 5.89 -3.78 -28.21
C PRO A 256 5.15 -4.85 -29.02
N THR A 257 5.03 -4.62 -30.33
CA THR A 257 4.46 -5.58 -31.28
C THR A 257 5.46 -5.84 -32.39
N TRP A 258 5.66 -7.10 -32.77
CA TRP A 258 6.56 -7.45 -33.85
C TRP A 258 6.04 -8.62 -34.67
N SER A 259 6.58 -8.76 -35.89
CA SER A 259 6.40 -9.95 -36.71
C SER A 259 7.66 -10.82 -36.68
N GLY A 260 7.47 -12.12 -36.90
CA GLY A 260 8.57 -13.06 -37.04
C GLY A 260 9.14 -13.59 -35.72
N THR A 261 10.35 -14.15 -35.78
CA THR A 261 10.98 -14.82 -34.63
C THR A 261 11.83 -13.86 -33.82
N LEU A 262 11.53 -13.72 -32.53
CA LEU A 262 12.32 -12.91 -31.60
C LEU A 262 13.73 -13.49 -31.46
N GLN A 263 14.75 -12.69 -31.79
CA GLN A 263 16.15 -13.02 -31.57
C GLN A 263 16.68 -12.41 -30.27
N ALA A 264 16.35 -11.15 -30.02
CA ALA A 264 16.74 -10.45 -28.80
C ALA A 264 15.77 -9.32 -28.47
N ALA A 265 15.62 -9.02 -27.17
CA ALA A 265 14.98 -7.83 -26.67
C ALA A 265 15.89 -7.15 -25.63
N TYR A 266 15.95 -5.82 -25.66
CA TYR A 266 16.76 -5.02 -24.76
C TYR A 266 15.92 -3.91 -24.14
N TRP A 267 16.03 -3.75 -22.83
CA TRP A 267 15.66 -2.51 -22.16
C TRP A 267 16.83 -1.54 -22.33
N ASP A 268 16.60 -0.37 -22.89
CA ASP A 268 17.61 0.68 -23.00
C ASP A 268 17.14 1.99 -22.41
N ALA A 269 18.09 2.81 -21.95
CA ALA A 269 17.92 4.25 -21.85
C ALA A 269 18.85 4.93 -22.85
N SER A 270 18.29 5.81 -23.68
CA SER A 270 19.04 6.52 -24.73
C SER A 270 19.09 8.02 -24.46
N GLY A 271 20.25 8.65 -24.68
CA GLY A 271 20.43 10.07 -24.44
C GLY A 271 21.71 10.63 -25.02
N THR A 272 22.13 11.78 -24.50
CA THR A 272 23.44 12.38 -24.80
C THR A 272 24.28 12.48 -23.52
N ARG A 273 25.61 12.30 -23.66
CA ARG A 273 26.63 12.58 -22.62
C ARG A 273 26.56 11.66 -21.38
N THR A 274 27.26 12.04 -20.32
CA THR A 274 27.28 11.29 -19.07
C THR A 274 25.97 11.44 -18.30
N ILE A 275 25.37 10.30 -17.95
CA ILE A 275 24.16 10.22 -17.15
C ILE A 275 24.30 9.19 -16.04
N TYR A 276 23.51 9.38 -14.99
CA TYR A 276 23.31 8.46 -13.88
C TYR A 276 21.93 7.81 -14.04
N LEU A 277 21.84 6.52 -13.76
CA LEU A 277 20.60 5.76 -13.68
C LEU A 277 20.52 5.11 -12.30
N ASP A 278 19.33 5.16 -11.74
CA ASP A 278 18.99 4.52 -10.47
C ASP A 278 17.53 4.04 -10.50
N ASP A 279 17.19 3.07 -9.65
CA ASP A 279 15.83 2.54 -9.46
C ASP A 279 15.11 2.20 -10.78
N ALA A 280 15.83 1.58 -11.72
CA ALA A 280 15.33 1.17 -13.02
C ALA A 280 14.37 -0.03 -12.89
N LYS A 281 13.22 0.06 -13.57
CA LYS A 281 12.18 -0.96 -13.53
C LYS A 281 11.64 -1.29 -14.92
N LEU A 282 11.37 -2.57 -15.11
CA LEU A 282 10.58 -3.11 -16.20
C LEU A 282 9.61 -4.13 -15.60
N THR A 283 8.32 -3.86 -15.67
CA THR A 283 7.28 -4.74 -15.12
C THR A 283 6.29 -5.11 -16.20
N LEU A 284 5.85 -6.38 -16.21
CA LEU A 284 4.76 -6.82 -17.08
C LEU A 284 3.43 -6.34 -16.51
N ILE A 285 2.61 -5.67 -17.32
CA ILE A 285 1.22 -5.34 -16.99
C ILE A 285 0.34 -6.48 -17.50
N PRO A 286 -0.19 -7.36 -16.64
CA PRO A 286 -0.88 -8.55 -17.12
C PRO A 286 -2.24 -8.17 -17.73
N SER A 287 -2.54 -8.73 -18.90
CA SER A 287 -3.77 -8.46 -19.66
C SER A 287 -5.07 -8.81 -18.91
N SER A 288 -4.97 -9.59 -17.83
CA SER A 288 -6.09 -10.08 -17.03
C SER A 288 -6.08 -9.55 -15.60
N TYR A 289 -5.43 -8.41 -15.31
CA TYR A 289 -5.57 -7.78 -14.00
C TYR A 289 -7.03 -7.41 -13.78
N LYS A 290 -7.74 -8.31 -13.10
CA LYS A 290 -8.94 -7.93 -12.37
C LYS A 290 -8.42 -6.97 -11.31
N GLN A 291 -8.67 -5.69 -11.52
CA GLN A 291 -8.43 -4.61 -10.57
C GLN A 291 -9.26 -4.77 -9.28
N LEU A 292 -9.71 -5.98 -8.93
CA LEU A 292 -10.50 -6.25 -7.74
C LEU A 292 -9.53 -6.52 -6.60
N VAL A 293 -9.57 -5.66 -5.59
CA VAL A 293 -8.93 -5.89 -4.30
C VAL A 293 -9.96 -6.44 -3.35
N GLY A 294 -9.73 -7.65 -2.84
CA GLY A 294 -10.54 -8.22 -1.77
C GLY A 294 -10.03 -7.79 -0.40
N VAL A 295 -10.94 -7.43 0.50
CA VAL A 295 -10.63 -7.14 1.90
C VAL A 295 -11.53 -8.00 2.76
N ASN A 296 -10.92 -8.82 3.61
CA ASN A 296 -11.59 -9.63 4.62
C ASN A 296 -11.29 -9.05 6.00
N LEU A 297 -12.34 -8.72 6.75
CA LEU A 297 -12.23 -8.11 8.08
C LEU A 297 -13.16 -8.82 9.07
N GLN A 298 -12.64 -9.17 10.24
CA GLN A 298 -13.44 -9.62 11.39
C GLN A 298 -13.06 -8.80 12.62
N VAL A 299 -14.04 -8.08 13.15
CA VAL A 299 -13.93 -7.30 14.39
C VAL A 299 -14.61 -8.09 15.49
N SER A 300 -13.86 -8.40 16.55
CA SER A 300 -14.24 -9.25 17.67
C SER A 300 -14.38 -10.74 17.37
N SER A 301 -14.10 -11.58 18.37
CA SER A 301 -14.27 -13.04 18.31
C SER A 301 -15.72 -13.45 18.12
N ASP A 302 -16.66 -12.61 18.58
CA ASP A 302 -18.08 -12.92 18.65
C ASP A 302 -18.85 -12.47 17.39
N ALA A 303 -18.19 -11.73 16.49
CA ALA A 303 -18.76 -11.45 15.18
C ALA A 303 -18.80 -12.75 14.37
N GLN A 304 -19.96 -13.38 14.34
CA GLN A 304 -20.18 -14.70 13.70
C GLN A 304 -19.91 -14.73 12.18
N ALA A 305 -19.68 -13.59 11.53
CA ALA A 305 -19.46 -13.51 10.09
C ALA A 305 -18.23 -12.66 9.75
N LEU A 306 -17.31 -13.24 8.98
CA LEU A 306 -16.25 -12.53 8.28
C LEU A 306 -16.89 -11.53 7.32
N LEU A 307 -16.54 -10.26 7.44
CA LEU A 307 -16.94 -9.24 6.47
C LEU A 307 -16.02 -9.36 5.27
N GLN A 308 -16.60 -9.58 4.10
CA GLN A 308 -15.86 -9.69 2.84
C GLN A 308 -16.42 -8.67 1.88
N SER A 309 -15.54 -7.88 1.29
CA SER A 309 -15.91 -6.96 0.23
C SER A 309 -14.75 -6.80 -0.74
N SER A 310 -15.05 -6.30 -1.93
CA SER A 310 -14.06 -6.06 -2.96
C SER A 310 -14.30 -4.72 -3.64
N VAL A 311 -13.24 -3.99 -3.93
CA VAL A 311 -13.29 -2.74 -4.69
C VAL A 311 -12.50 -2.86 -5.97
N ARG A 312 -12.98 -2.18 -7.02
CA ARG A 312 -12.21 -2.05 -8.26
C ARG A 312 -11.27 -0.85 -8.13
N LEU A 313 -9.97 -1.05 -8.35
CA LEU A 313 -9.01 0.06 -8.43
C LEU A 313 -9.28 0.89 -9.67
N VAL A 314 -9.53 2.19 -9.50
CA VAL A 314 -9.91 3.09 -10.60
C VAL A 314 -8.69 3.75 -11.23
N ASN A 315 -7.65 4.05 -10.43
CA ASN A 315 -6.57 4.96 -10.81
C ASN A 315 -5.16 4.37 -10.70
N THR A 316 -5.00 3.04 -10.66
CA THR A 316 -3.67 2.43 -10.61
C THR A 316 -3.10 2.21 -12.01
N PRO A 317 -2.17 3.05 -12.50
CA PRO A 317 -1.20 2.62 -13.49
C PRO A 317 -0.25 1.65 -12.78
N PHE A 318 -0.26 0.38 -13.15
CA PHE A 318 0.70 -0.61 -12.65
C PHE A 318 1.91 -0.68 -13.57
#